data_AF-A0AAW7M480-F1
#
_entry.id   AF-A0AAW7M480-F1
#
_cell.length_a   1.000
_cell.length_b   1.000
_cell.length_c   1.000
_cell.angle_alpha   90.00
_cell.angle_beta   90.00
_cell.angle_gamma   90.00
#
_symmetry.space_group_name_H-M   'P 1'
#
loop_
_entity.id
_entity.type
_entity.pdbx_description
1 polymer ?
#
loop_
_entity_poly.entity_id
_entity_poly.type
_entity_poly.pdbx_seq_one_letter_code
_entity_poly.pdbx_strand_id
1 'polypeptide(L)' 'YKRINAGDRKGACDAIRWWIKDGGRDCRLTKGQKNGCYGQVERRDQESALACWGIDQ' A
#
# COMPACT_ATOMS: atom_id res chain seq x y z
N TYR A 1 2.03 9.94 10.00
CA TYR A 1 2.12 9.27 11.31
C TYR A 1 0.84 9.28 12.16
N LYS A 2 -0.25 9.98 11.77
CA LYS A 2 -1.48 10.10 12.58
C LYS A 2 -2.05 8.76 13.11
N ARG A 3 -2.18 7.74 12.25
CA ARG A 3 -2.75 6.43 12.64
C ARG A 3 -1.86 5.68 13.65
N ILE A 4 -0.57 5.57 13.34
CA ILE A 4 0.43 4.95 14.24
C ILE A 4 0.42 5.64 15.61
N ASN A 5 0.45 6.98 15.64
CA ASN A 5 0.46 7.75 16.88
C ASN A 5 -0.84 7.63 17.70
N ALA A 6 -1.95 7.26 17.05
CA ALA A 6 -3.23 7.00 17.71
C ALA A 6 -3.39 5.53 18.18
N GLY A 7 -2.34 4.69 18.03
CA GLY A 7 -2.41 3.26 18.35
C GLY A 7 -3.13 2.41 17.29
N ASP A 8 -3.62 3.01 16.21
CA ASP A 8 -4.27 2.33 15.09
C ASP A 8 -3.23 1.64 14.19
N ARG A 9 -2.62 0.56 14.70
CA ARG A 9 -1.60 -0.21 13.98
C ARG A 9 -2.18 -0.92 12.75
N LYS A 10 -3.38 -1.50 12.88
CA LYS A 10 -4.08 -2.17 11.79
C LYS A 10 -4.43 -1.20 10.66
N GLY A 11 -5.05 -0.07 10.99
CA GLY A 11 -5.33 0.96 10.00
C GLY A 11 -4.07 1.61 9.42
N ALA A 12 -2.97 1.67 10.17
CA ALA A 12 -1.70 2.15 9.64
C ALA A 12 -1.09 1.20 8.60
N CYS A 13 -1.06 -0.10 8.86
CA CYS A 13 -0.53 -1.08 7.92
C CYS A 13 -1.42 -1.21 6.67
N ASP A 14 -2.75 -1.15 6.81
CA ASP A 14 -3.69 -1.16 5.68
C ASP A 14 -3.55 0.07 4.78
N ALA A 15 -3.22 1.23 5.35
CA ALA A 15 -3.03 2.46 4.60
C ALA A 15 -1.82 2.42 3.64
N ILE A 16 -0.90 1.45 3.80
CA ILE A 16 0.22 1.27 2.86
C ILE A 16 -0.29 1.06 1.43
N ARG A 17 -1.43 0.37 1.26
CA ARG A 17 -2.06 0.13 -0.04
C ARG A 17 -2.53 1.39 -0.76
N TRP A 18 -2.63 2.54 -0.07
CA TRP A 18 -3.09 3.79 -0.67
C TRP A 18 -1.99 4.51 -1.46
N TRP A 19 -0.73 4.16 -1.24
CA TRP A 19 0.43 4.77 -1.88
C TRP A 19 0.71 4.16 -3.25
N ILE A 20 -0.30 4.23 -4.12
CA ILE A 20 -0.32 3.63 -5.47
C ILE A 20 -0.68 4.65 -6.55
N LYS A 21 -0.51 5.94 -6.25
CA LYS A 21 -0.56 7.01 -7.24
C LYS A 21 0.86 7.48 -7.53
N ASP A 22 1.21 7.54 -8.81
CA ASP A 22 2.49 8.02 -9.29
C ASP A 22 2.28 8.95 -10.49
N GLY A 23 2.97 10.08 -10.52
CA GLY A 23 2.76 11.12 -11.53
C GLY A 23 1.31 11.62 -11.67
N GLY A 24 0.51 11.54 -10.59
CA GLY A 24 -0.93 11.87 -10.62
C GLY A 24 -1.84 10.79 -11.20
N ARG A 25 -1.28 9.66 -11.65
CA ARG A 25 -2.02 8.51 -12.21
C ARG A 25 -2.20 7.42 -11.18
N ASP A 26 -3.35 6.75 -11.24
CA ASP A 26 -3.58 5.53 -10.47
C ASP A 26 -2.87 4.33 -11.11
N CYS A 27 -1.96 3.70 -10.38
CA CYS A 27 -1.14 2.59 -10.89
C CYS A 27 -1.96 1.34 -11.22
N ARG A 28 -3.18 1.19 -10.68
CA ARG A 28 -4.09 0.07 -11.02
C ARG A 28 -4.44 0.06 -12.50
N LEU A 29 -4.48 1.23 -13.14
CA LEU A 29 -4.81 1.40 -14.56
C LEU A 29 -3.65 1.09 -15.51
N THR A 30 -2.50 0.66 -14.97
CA THR A 30 -1.26 0.45 -15.74
C THR A 30 -0.85 -1.01 -15.87
N LYS A 31 -1.71 -1.95 -15.44
CA LYS A 31 -1.44 -3.39 -15.54
C LYS A 31 -1.19 -3.80 -16.99
N GLY A 32 -0.06 -4.46 -17.25
CA GLY A 32 0.35 -4.89 -18.59
C GLY A 32 0.95 -3.79 -19.48
N GLN A 33 1.07 -2.55 -19.00
CA GLN A 33 1.77 -1.49 -19.73
C GLN A 33 3.28 -1.60 -19.50
N LYS A 34 4.07 -1.57 -20.58
CA LYS A 34 5.54 -1.70 -20.52
C LYS A 34 6.21 -0.66 -19.62
N ASN A 35 5.69 0.57 -19.59
CA ASN A 35 6.20 1.68 -18.77
C ASN A 35 5.16 2.10 -17.71
N GLY A 36 4.33 1.15 -17.26
CA GLY A 36 3.36 1.36 -16.19
C GLY A 36 3.99 1.30 -14.80
N CYS A 37 3.23 1.75 -13.79
CA CYS A 37 3.64 1.69 -12.38
C CYS A 37 2.92 0.57 -11.61
N TYR A 38 2.34 -0.42 -12.29
CA TYR A 38 1.55 -1.48 -11.64
C TYR A 38 2.35 -2.26 -10.58
N GLY A 39 3.66 -2.42 -10.75
CA GLY A 39 4.53 -3.03 -9.73
C GLY A 39 4.50 -2.31 -8.37
N GLN A 40 4.14 -1.02 -8.33
CA GLN A 40 3.90 -0.29 -7.08
C GLN A 40 2.69 -0.84 -6.34
N VAL A 41 1.62 -1.25 -7.03
CA VAL A 41 0.43 -1.86 -6.42
C VAL A 41 0.84 -3.16 -5.73
N GLU A 42 1.56 -4.02 -6.44
CA GLU A 42 2.03 -5.31 -5.91
C GLU A 42 2.96 -5.13 -4.71
N ARG A 43 3.91 -4.21 -4.81
CA ARG A 43 4.84 -3.89 -3.72
C ARG A 43 4.10 -3.38 -2.47
N ARG A 44 3.11 -2.48 -2.63
CA ARG A 44 2.36 -1.94 -1.48
C ARG A 44 1.45 -2.98 -0.85
N ASP A 45 0.93 -3.92 -1.62
CA ASP A 45 0.15 -5.01 -1.07
C ASP A 45 1.03 -5.96 -0.22
N GLN A 46 2.21 -6.33 -0.72
CA GLN A 46 3.18 -7.14 0.03
C GLN A 46 3.66 -6.44 1.31
N GLU A 47 4.00 -5.15 1.22
CA GLU A 47 4.39 -4.37 2.40
C GLU A 47 3.27 -4.26 3.42
N SER A 48 2.03 -4.08 2.96
CA SER A 48 0.86 -4.03 3.85
C SER A 48 0.65 -5.37 4.53
N ALA A 49 0.70 -6.48 3.80
CA ALA A 49 0.59 -7.83 4.35
C ALA A 49 1.69 -8.10 5.40
N LEU A 50 2.94 -7.74 5.11
CA LEU A 50 4.06 -7.90 6.03
C LEU A 50 3.92 -7.02 7.28
N ALA A 51 3.54 -5.75 7.11
CA ALA A 51 3.37 -4.82 8.23
C ALA A 51 2.15 -5.16 9.10
N CYS A 52 1.11 -5.77 8.52
CA CYS A 52 -0.07 -6.24 9.25
C CYS A 52 0.13 -7.62 9.89
N TRP A 53 1.23 -8.31 9.61
CA TRP A 53 1.43 -9.68 10.09
C TRP A 53 1.48 -9.72 11.62
N GLY A 54 0.63 -10.56 12.22
CA GLY A 54 0.61 -10.80 13.66
C GLY A 54 -0.07 -9.70 14.48
N ILE A 55 -0.74 -8.72 13.85
CA ILE A 55 -1.45 -7.64 14.58
C ILE A 55 -2.73 -8.14 15.30
N ASP A 56 -3.39 -9.17 14.77
CA ASP A 56 -4.60 -9.77 15.37
C ASP A 56 -4.28 -11.02 16.23
N GLN A 57 -3.00 -11.28 16.51
CA GLN A 57 -2.53 -12.44 17.29
C GLN A 57 -2.30 -12.05 18.75
#